data_AF-E9RX99-F1
#
_entry.id   AF-E9RX99-F1
#
_cell.length_a   1.000
_cell.length_b   1.000
_cell.length_c   1.000
_cell.angle_alpha   90.00
_cell.angle_beta   90.00
_cell.angle_gamma   90.00
#
_symmetry.space_group_name_H-M   'P 1'
#
loop_
_entity.id
_entity.type
_entity.pdbx_description
1 polymer ?
#
loop_
_entity_poly.entity_id
_entity_poly.type
_entity_poly.pdbx_seq_one_letter_code
_entity_poly.pdbx_strand_id
1 'polypeptide(L)'
;MKSKPVVMEHFSTVHTSFVVDFTFTNNITILMGDSGTGKTATFSFIRECMAVNPRILCLDNYDYQKDIKEIISQIEGKLVVIDNADILLNDDTRKHISLDDKNQYLIIGRNPKNLFATQENLFELVSEKVGEQTVFTIQPYL
;
A
#
# COMPACT_ATOMS: atom_id res chain seq x y z
N MET A 1 -5.90 3.64 -14.18
CA MET A 1 -7.24 4.26 -13.95
C MET A 1 -7.08 5.32 -12.88
N LYS A 2 -7.45 6.58 -13.17
CA LYS A 2 -7.34 7.69 -12.19
C LYS A 2 -8.62 7.78 -11.38
N SER A 3 -8.63 7.12 -10.23
CA SER A 3 -9.68 7.30 -9.21
C SER A 3 -9.07 8.02 -8.01
N LYS A 4 -9.79 8.97 -7.43
CA LYS A 4 -9.33 9.66 -6.22
C LYS A 4 -9.28 8.68 -5.04
N PRO A 5 -8.42 8.90 -4.03
CA PRO A 5 -8.42 8.09 -2.81
C PRO A 5 -9.79 8.10 -2.13
N VAL A 6 -10.37 6.92 -1.85
CA VAL A 6 -11.71 6.83 -1.25
C VAL A 6 -11.71 6.78 0.27
N VAL A 7 -10.57 6.49 0.92
CA VAL A 7 -10.49 6.35 2.38
C VAL A 7 -9.70 7.49 3.02
N MET A 8 -8.54 7.84 2.46
CA MET A 8 -7.72 8.95 2.94
C MET A 8 -6.80 9.48 1.84
N GLU A 9 -6.66 10.81 1.78
CA GLU A 9 -5.69 11.49 0.91
C GLU A 9 -4.29 11.52 1.53
N HIS A 10 -4.20 11.53 2.86
CA HIS A 10 -2.95 11.65 3.60
C HIS A 10 -2.89 10.65 4.74
N PHE A 11 -1.76 9.98 4.88
CA PHE A 11 -1.44 9.08 5.99
C PHE A 11 -0.10 9.49 6.58
N SER A 12 -0.07 9.70 7.90
CA SER A 12 1.18 9.94 8.61
C SER A 12 1.24 9.18 9.93
N THR A 13 2.42 8.65 10.25
CA THR A 13 2.71 8.06 11.55
C THR A 13 4.17 8.26 11.92
N VAL A 14 4.45 8.32 13.23
CA VAL A 14 5.79 8.46 13.78
C VAL A 14 6.11 7.23 14.61
N HIS A 15 7.15 6.49 14.22
CA HIS A 15 7.69 5.37 14.96
C HIS A 15 9.12 5.71 15.40
N THR A 16 9.27 6.31 16.58
CA THR A 16 10.56 6.75 17.15
C THR A 16 11.32 7.69 16.19
N SER A 17 12.45 7.25 15.64
CA SER A 17 13.27 7.96 14.66
C SER A 17 12.81 7.78 13.21
N PHE A 18 11.65 7.15 12.97
CA PHE A 18 11.09 6.99 11.64
C PHE A 18 9.75 7.71 11.52
N VAL A 19 9.52 8.33 10.37
CA VAL A 19 8.24 8.94 10.00
C VAL A 19 7.80 8.31 8.69
N VAL A 20 6.54 7.91 8.59
CA VAL A 20 5.89 7.61 7.31
C VAL A 20 4.96 8.77 7.02
N ASP A 21 5.10 9.39 5.86
CA ASP A 21 4.32 10.56 5.45
C ASP A 21 3.90 10.45 3.99
N PHE A 22 2.74 9.85 3.77
CA PHE A 22 2.25 9.47 2.44
C PHE A 22 1.09 10.36 2.02
N THR A 23 1.21 10.91 0.81
CA THR A 23 0.10 11.58 0.12
C THR A 23 -0.34 10.70 -1.04
N PHE A 24 -1.56 10.18 -0.97
CA PHE A 24 -2.16 9.37 -2.02
C PHE A 24 -2.86 10.27 -3.04
N THR A 25 -2.57 10.07 -4.32
CA THR A 25 -3.28 10.75 -5.41
C THR A 25 -4.27 9.83 -6.13
N ASN A 26 -4.16 8.53 -5.89
CA ASN A 26 -4.89 7.48 -6.59
C ASN A 26 -5.46 6.46 -5.59
N ASN A 27 -6.62 5.89 -5.93
CA ASN A 27 -7.24 4.85 -5.12
C ASN A 27 -6.39 3.57 -5.05
N ILE A 28 -5.60 3.30 -6.09
CA ILE A 28 -4.62 2.21 -6.13
C ILE A 28 -3.24 2.84 -6.30
N THR A 29 -2.39 2.62 -5.31
CA THR A 29 -0.98 3.03 -5.26
C THR A 29 -0.12 1.79 -5.26
N ILE A 30 0.77 1.64 -6.23
CA ILE A 30 1.70 0.52 -6.35
C ILE A 30 3.09 1.03 -6.00
N LEU A 31 3.60 0.60 -4.84
CA LEU A 31 4.90 0.99 -4.33
C LEU A 31 5.98 0.00 -4.83
N MET A 32 6.68 0.42 -5.86
CA MET A 32 7.74 -0.33 -6.54
C MET A 32 9.14 0.07 -6.04
N GLY A 33 10.17 -0.36 -6.76
CA GLY A 33 11.57 -0.01 -6.51
C GLY A 33 12.40 -1.11 -5.86
N ASP A 34 13.67 -0.82 -5.64
CA ASP A 34 14.68 -1.81 -5.25
C ASP A 34 14.49 -2.41 -3.85
N SER A 35 15.11 -3.57 -3.63
CA SER A 35 15.25 -4.18 -2.30
C SER A 35 16.00 -3.23 -1.35
N GLY A 36 15.66 -3.27 -0.06
CA GLY A 36 16.42 -2.52 0.97
C GLY A 36 16.09 -1.03 1.09
N THR A 37 15.08 -0.53 0.38
CA THR A 37 14.65 0.89 0.39
C THR A 37 13.80 1.29 1.60
N GLY A 38 13.34 0.34 2.43
CA GLY A 38 12.49 0.61 3.61
C GLY A 38 11.01 0.26 3.45
N LYS A 39 10.61 -0.36 2.34
CA LYS A 39 9.21 -0.76 2.08
C LYS A 39 8.61 -1.66 3.17
N THR A 40 9.32 -2.72 3.58
CA THR A 40 8.88 -3.64 4.65
C THR A 40 8.85 -2.97 6.03
N ALA A 41 9.77 -2.02 6.30
CA ALA A 41 9.73 -1.23 7.52
C ALA A 41 8.48 -0.32 7.55
N THR A 42 8.21 0.36 6.43
CA THR A 42 7.00 1.19 6.27
C THR A 42 5.73 0.37 6.46
N PHE A 43 5.63 -0.81 5.85
CA PHE A 43 4.52 -1.73 6.07
C PHE A 43 4.34 -2.05 7.56
N SER A 44 5.42 -2.34 8.28
CA SER A 44 5.37 -2.67 9.70
C SER A 44 4.82 -1.51 10.53
N PHE A 45 5.23 -0.27 10.25
CA PHE A 45 4.72 0.94 10.91
C PHE A 45 3.23 1.18 10.61
N ILE A 46 2.79 0.94 9.37
CA ILE A 46 1.36 1.04 9.03
C ILE A 46 0.57 -0.07 9.73
N ARG A 47 1.12 -1.28 9.83
CA ARG A 47 0.49 -2.41 10.52
C ARG A 47 0.28 -2.16 12.00
N GLU A 48 1.20 -1.47 12.67
CA GLU A 48 1.00 -1.02 14.06
C GLU A 48 -0.22 -0.10 14.19
N CYS A 49 -0.46 0.76 13.20
CA CYS A 49 -1.61 1.68 13.19
C CYS A 49 -2.95 0.94 13.07
N MET A 50 -2.97 -0.29 12.57
CA MET A 50 -4.18 -1.12 12.47
C MET A 50 -4.84 -1.37 13.83
N ALA A 51 -4.06 -1.34 14.93
CA ALA A 51 -4.59 -1.53 16.28
C ALA A 51 -5.52 -0.39 16.75
N VAL A 52 -5.34 0.82 16.20
CA VAL A 52 -6.07 2.03 16.62
C VAL A 52 -6.86 2.68 15.50
N ASN A 53 -6.60 2.30 14.24
CA ASN A 53 -7.34 2.78 13.08
C ASN A 53 -8.04 1.60 12.38
N PRO A 54 -9.34 1.38 12.66
CA PRO A 54 -10.08 0.28 12.05
C PRO A 54 -10.28 0.44 10.55
N ARG A 55 -9.92 1.58 9.93
CA ARG A 55 -9.96 1.75 8.47
C ARG A 55 -8.75 1.15 7.77
N ILE A 56 -7.75 0.67 8.49
CA ILE A 56 -6.56 0.05 7.90
C ILE A 56 -6.71 -1.47 7.98
N LEU A 57 -6.35 -2.16 6.88
CA LEU A 57 -6.16 -3.61 6.86
C LEU A 57 -4.79 -3.88 6.25
N CYS A 58 -3.94 -4.61 6.96
CA CYS A 58 -2.63 -5.01 6.47
C CYS A 58 -2.62 -6.52 6.18
N LEU A 59 -2.10 -6.89 5.01
CA LEU A 59 -1.93 -8.27 4.55
C LEU A 59 -0.49 -8.47 4.10
N ASP A 60 0.13 -9.58 4.52
CA ASP A 60 1.52 -9.92 4.16
C ASP A 60 1.70 -11.41 3.88
N ASN A 61 2.96 -11.84 3.75
CA ASN A 61 3.31 -13.23 3.46
C ASN A 61 2.80 -14.24 4.50
N TYR A 62 2.44 -13.83 5.72
CA TYR A 62 1.81 -14.73 6.69
C TYR A 62 0.34 -15.04 6.36
N ASP A 63 -0.28 -14.27 5.47
CA ASP A 63 -1.66 -14.47 5.01
C ASP A 63 -1.77 -15.35 3.76
N TYR A 64 -0.68 -15.91 3.25
CA TYR A 64 -0.64 -16.63 1.97
C TYR A 64 -1.58 -17.84 1.85
N GLN A 65 -1.98 -18.44 2.99
CA GLN A 65 -2.95 -19.55 3.02
C GLN A 65 -4.40 -19.09 3.03
N LYS A 66 -4.64 -17.79 3.27
CA LYS A 66 -5.99 -17.22 3.31
C LYS A 66 -6.48 -16.91 1.90
N ASP A 67 -7.80 -16.92 1.74
CA ASP A 67 -8.42 -16.41 0.53
C ASP A 67 -8.43 -14.87 0.56
N ILE A 68 -7.37 -14.28 -0.01
CA ILE A 68 -7.20 -12.83 -0.05
C ILE A 68 -8.35 -12.17 -0.82
N LYS A 69 -8.85 -12.80 -1.89
CA LYS A 69 -9.95 -12.25 -2.70
C LYS A 69 -11.24 -12.23 -1.89
N GLU A 70 -11.55 -13.29 -1.15
CA GLU A 70 -12.73 -13.33 -0.29
C GLU A 70 -12.64 -12.27 0.81
N ILE A 71 -11.47 -12.13 1.47
CA ILE A 71 -11.24 -11.11 2.50
C ILE A 71 -11.54 -9.71 1.98
N ILE A 72 -10.96 -9.34 0.83
CA ILE A 72 -11.15 -7.98 0.27
C ILE A 72 -12.57 -7.78 -0.28
N SER A 73 -13.27 -8.85 -0.69
CA SER A 73 -14.66 -8.76 -1.18
C SER A 73 -15.68 -8.50 -0.07
N GLN A 74 -15.33 -8.81 1.19
CA GLN A 74 -16.21 -8.66 2.35
C GLN A 74 -16.00 -7.36 3.14
N ILE A 75 -15.02 -6.54 2.75
CA ILE A 75 -14.70 -5.27 3.42
C ILE A 75 -15.00 -4.09 2.52
N GLU A 76 -15.34 -2.96 3.14
CA GLU A 76 -15.57 -1.69 2.44
C GLU A 76 -14.98 -0.55 3.29
N GLY A 77 -14.57 0.54 2.63
CA GLY A 77 -14.05 1.74 3.29
C GLY A 77 -12.70 1.53 3.98
N LYS A 78 -11.87 0.59 3.49
CA LYS A 78 -10.55 0.28 4.05
C LYS A 78 -9.41 0.78 3.17
N LEU A 79 -8.33 1.27 3.80
CA LEU A 79 -7.01 1.29 3.21
C LEU A 79 -6.40 -0.11 3.41
N VAL A 80 -6.38 -0.90 2.33
CA VAL A 80 -5.79 -2.23 2.28
C VAL A 80 -4.32 -2.10 1.86
N VAL A 81 -3.43 -2.43 2.77
CA VAL A 81 -1.97 -2.40 2.55
C VAL A 81 -1.48 -3.82 2.38
N ILE A 82 -0.91 -4.14 1.21
CA ILE A 82 -0.51 -5.49 0.84
C ILE A 82 1.00 -5.52 0.65
N ASP A 83 1.74 -6.17 1.55
CA ASP A 83 3.16 -6.45 1.37
C ASP A 83 3.40 -7.77 0.64
N ASN A 84 4.53 -7.88 -0.05
CA ASN A 84 4.88 -9.05 -0.86
C ASN A 84 3.78 -9.43 -1.86
N ALA A 85 3.14 -8.42 -2.47
CA ALA A 85 1.97 -8.58 -3.33
C ALA A 85 2.21 -9.52 -4.53
N ASP A 86 3.46 -9.68 -4.97
CA ASP A 86 3.85 -10.62 -6.02
C ASP A 86 3.59 -12.09 -5.65
N ILE A 87 3.60 -12.40 -4.36
CA ILE A 87 3.33 -13.73 -3.81
C ILE A 87 1.86 -13.88 -3.43
N LEU A 88 1.26 -12.85 -2.81
CA LEU A 88 -0.11 -12.90 -2.30
C LEU A 88 -1.18 -12.85 -3.39
N LEU A 89 -0.92 -12.09 -4.46
CA LEU A 89 -1.95 -11.73 -5.43
C LEU A 89 -1.81 -12.53 -6.72
N ASN A 90 -2.78 -13.42 -6.95
CA ASN A 90 -2.99 -14.04 -8.25
C ASN A 90 -3.72 -13.07 -9.22
N ASP A 91 -3.87 -13.47 -10.48
CA ASP A 91 -4.47 -12.65 -11.53
C ASP A 91 -5.93 -12.27 -11.27
N ASP A 92 -6.70 -13.16 -10.65
CA ASP A 92 -8.11 -12.93 -10.33
C ASP A 92 -8.26 -11.93 -9.17
N THR A 93 -7.43 -12.04 -8.13
CA THR A 93 -7.37 -11.05 -7.04
C THR A 93 -6.95 -9.68 -7.57
N ARG A 94 -5.94 -9.61 -8.46
CA ARG A 94 -5.49 -8.35 -9.07
C ARG A 94 -6.59 -7.70 -9.89
N LYS A 95 -7.33 -8.50 -10.67
CA LYS A 95 -8.48 -8.02 -11.44
C LYS A 95 -9.58 -7.49 -10.52
N HIS A 96 -9.88 -8.17 -9.41
CA HIS A 96 -10.84 -7.68 -8.43
C HIS A 96 -10.42 -6.31 -7.88
N ILE A 97 -9.19 -6.17 -7.38
CA ILE A 97 -8.64 -4.91 -6.85
C ILE A 97 -8.75 -3.78 -7.88
N SER A 98 -8.44 -4.08 -9.15
CA SER A 98 -8.46 -3.07 -10.22
C SER A 98 -9.84 -2.49 -10.52
N LEU A 99 -10.90 -3.20 -10.14
CA LEU A 99 -12.30 -2.83 -10.36
C LEU A 99 -12.99 -2.38 -9.06
N ASP A 100 -12.31 -2.46 -7.92
CA ASP A 100 -12.86 -2.09 -6.62
C ASP A 100 -12.86 -0.57 -6.43
N ASP A 101 -14.06 -0.01 -6.24
CA ASP A 101 -14.33 1.40 -5.96
C ASP A 101 -14.69 1.67 -4.49
N LYS A 102 -14.69 0.63 -3.65
CA LYS A 102 -15.10 0.70 -2.23
C LYS A 102 -13.94 0.76 -1.26
N ASN A 103 -12.77 0.23 -1.65
CA ASN A 103 -11.55 0.26 -0.85
C ASN A 103 -10.42 0.99 -1.56
N GLN A 104 -9.46 1.47 -0.77
CA GLN A 104 -8.21 2.07 -1.24
C GLN A 104 -7.06 1.10 -1.03
N TYR A 105 -6.09 1.07 -1.94
CA TYR A 105 -5.03 0.07 -1.96
C TYR A 105 -3.64 0.71 -1.98
N LEU A 106 -2.77 0.25 -1.07
CA LEU A 106 -1.33 0.41 -1.15
C LEU A 106 -0.70 -0.97 -1.37
N ILE A 107 -0.23 -1.21 -2.58
CA ILE A 107 0.30 -2.51 -3.03
C ILE A 107 1.81 -2.42 -3.10
N ILE A 108 2.50 -3.17 -2.25
CA ILE A 108 3.96 -3.23 -2.20
C ILE A 108 4.40 -4.48 -2.97
N GLY A 109 4.96 -4.28 -4.16
CA GLY A 109 5.32 -5.36 -5.08
C GLY A 109 5.96 -4.84 -6.37
N ARG A 110 6.42 -5.76 -7.21
CA ARG A 110 7.15 -5.47 -8.45
C ARG A 110 6.38 -5.80 -9.71
N ASN A 111 5.31 -6.59 -9.61
CA ASN A 111 4.51 -7.00 -10.75
C ASN A 111 3.19 -6.21 -10.79
N PRO A 112 3.03 -5.22 -11.69
CA PRO A 112 1.77 -4.49 -11.82
C PRO A 112 0.75 -5.16 -12.77
N LYS A 113 1.06 -6.35 -13.34
CA LYS A 113 0.17 -7.02 -14.30
C LYS A 113 -1.23 -7.22 -13.72
N ASN A 114 -2.24 -7.13 -14.57
CA ASN A 114 -3.67 -7.34 -14.24
C ASN A 114 -4.26 -6.39 -13.19
N LEU A 115 -3.54 -5.35 -12.76
CA LEU A 115 -4.07 -4.24 -11.96
C LEU A 115 -4.62 -3.08 -12.81
N PHE A 116 -4.53 -3.19 -14.16
CA PHE A 116 -4.78 -2.09 -15.12
C PHE A 116 -4.13 -0.76 -14.71
N ALA A 117 -2.95 -0.87 -14.07
CA ALA A 117 -2.19 0.24 -13.57
C ALA A 117 -1.64 1.08 -14.73
N THR A 118 -1.72 2.39 -14.59
CA THR A 118 -1.07 3.37 -15.45
C THR A 118 0.13 3.97 -14.71
N GLN A 119 0.97 4.76 -15.38
CA GLN A 119 2.10 5.44 -14.74
C GLN A 119 1.70 6.24 -13.49
N GLU A 120 0.50 6.82 -13.50
CA GLU A 120 -0.06 7.54 -12.33
C GLU A 120 -0.32 6.66 -11.10
N ASN A 121 -0.29 5.33 -11.22
CA ASN A 121 -0.45 4.40 -10.10
C ASN A 121 0.89 3.90 -9.56
N LEU A 122 2.01 4.18 -10.23
CA LEU A 122 3.32 3.65 -9.88
C LEU A 122 4.09 4.68 -9.06
N PHE A 123 4.57 4.25 -7.91
CA PHE A 123 5.31 5.07 -6.96
C PHE A 123 6.58 4.36 -6.50
N GLU A 124 7.58 5.12 -6.06
CA GLU A 124 8.70 4.63 -5.27
C GLU A 124 8.69 5.23 -3.87
N LEU A 125 9.36 4.52 -2.96
CA LEU A 125 9.59 5.00 -1.60
C LEU A 125 10.84 5.87 -1.60
N VAL A 126 10.71 7.10 -1.11
CA VAL A 126 11.82 8.02 -0.87
C VAL A 126 12.13 8.02 0.61
N SER A 127 13.42 8.00 0.95
CA SER A 127 13.91 8.06 2.32
C SER A 127 14.80 9.28 2.49
N GLU A 128 14.39 10.23 3.31
CA GLU A 128 15.14 11.44 3.60
C GLU A 128 15.50 11.53 5.09
N LYS A 129 16.71 12.01 5.40
CA LYS A 129 17.11 12.24 6.79
C LYS A 129 16.83 13.70 7.17
N VAL A 130 15.91 13.91 8.12
CA VAL A 130 15.52 15.21 8.64
C VAL A 130 15.90 15.26 10.12
N GLY A 131 17.02 15.89 10.43
CA GLY A 131 17.59 15.89 11.78
C GLY A 131 17.95 14.47 12.24
N GLU A 132 17.35 14.02 13.34
CA GLU A 132 17.53 12.67 13.89
C GLU A 132 16.53 11.65 13.32
N GLN A 133 15.56 12.10 12.50
CA GLN A 133 14.54 11.24 11.94
C GLN A 133 14.84 10.87 10.48
N THR A 134 14.42 9.67 10.11
CA THR A 134 14.30 9.22 8.72
C THR A 134 12.83 9.31 8.31
N VAL A 135 12.55 10.09 7.27
CA VAL A 135 11.19 10.31 6.75
C VAL A 135 11.03 9.50 5.47
N PHE A 136 10.03 8.64 5.46
CA PHE A 136 9.58 7.88 4.31
C PHE A 136 8.40 8.59 3.63
N THR A 137 8.58 8.98 2.38
CA THR A 137 7.52 9.54 1.52
C THR A 137 7.35 8.69 0.27
N ILE A 138 6.29 8.93 -0.49
CA ILE A 138 6.09 8.31 -1.81
C ILE A 138 6.14 9.38 -2.91
N GLN A 139 6.79 9.05 -4.02
CA GLN A 139 6.80 9.90 -5.22
C GLN A 139 6.50 9.06 -6.48
N PRO A 140 5.98 9.67 -7.55
CA PRO A 140 5.75 8.97 -8.81
C PRO A 140 7.01 8.25 -9.32
N TYR A 141 6.84 7.00 -9.77
CA TYR A 141 7.91 6.17 -10.32
C TYR A 141 8.25 6.63 -11.75
N LEU A 142 9.53 6.86 -12.05
CA LEU A 142 10.03 7.33 -13.35
C LEU A 142 10.36 6.19 -14.32
#